data_AF-A0A090WES8-F1
#
_entry.id   AF-A0A090WES8-F1
#
_cell.length_a   1.000
_cell.length_b   1.000
_cell.length_c   1.000
_cell.angle_alpha   90.00
_cell.angle_beta   90.00
_cell.angle_gamma   90.00
#
_symmetry.space_group_name_H-M   'P 1'
#
loop_
_entity.id
_entity.type
_entity.pdbx_description
1 polymer ?
#
loop_
_entity_poly.entity_id
_entity_poly.type
_entity_poly.pdbx_seq_one_letter_code
_entity_poly.pdbx_strand_id
1 'polypeptide(L)'
;MVRILGEDIEIEINFKEPVEINEIDLRFYNAPGQWIYAPKELLFYSRFESGELVADKKMFENNLDNTLLEFNYEFGKYNKGFKSQNVKFVIPNYGIIPERHQGAGNKAWTFIDEIIIK
;
A
#
# COMPACT_ATOMS: atom_id res chain seq x y z
N MET A 1 1.95 -12.77 -2.05
CA MET A 1 2.55 -12.54 -0.73
C MET A 1 3.93 -11.91 -0.89
N VAL A 2 4.11 -10.68 -0.38
CA VAL A 2 5.38 -9.93 -0.39
C VAL A 2 5.79 -9.66 1.07
N ARG A 3 7.07 -9.90 1.40
CA ARG A 3 7.64 -9.65 2.75
C ARG A 3 8.99 -8.94 2.60
N ILE A 4 9.14 -7.78 3.24
CA ILE A 4 10.36 -6.96 3.18
C ILE A 4 10.73 -6.50 4.60
N LEU A 5 12.01 -6.57 4.95
CA LEU A 5 12.54 -6.18 6.26
C LEU A 5 13.09 -4.75 6.20
N GLY A 6 12.39 -3.80 6.84
CA GLY A 6 12.96 -2.50 7.16
C GLY A 6 13.39 -1.62 5.99
N GLU A 7 12.83 -1.89 4.81
CA GLU A 7 12.93 -1.09 3.60
C GLU A 7 11.51 -0.76 3.13
N ASP A 8 11.39 0.37 2.44
CA ASP A 8 10.14 0.77 1.81
C ASP A 8 9.82 -0.22 0.67
N ILE A 9 8.53 -0.51 0.49
CA ILE A 9 8.08 -1.41 -0.57
C ILE A 9 7.66 -0.56 -1.76
N GLU A 10 8.32 -0.78 -2.90
CA GLU A 10 7.85 -0.28 -4.20
C GLU A 10 7.28 -1.43 -5.03
N ILE A 11 6.04 -1.29 -5.49
CA ILE A 11 5.37 -2.27 -6.35
C ILE A 11 4.89 -1.55 -7.59
N GLU A 12 5.33 -1.99 -8.76
CA GLU A 12 4.83 -1.47 -10.04
C GLU A 12 4.16 -2.59 -10.83
N ILE A 13 2.89 -2.37 -11.18
CA ILE A 13 2.07 -3.27 -11.98
C ILE A 13 1.84 -2.60 -13.32
N ASN A 14 2.39 -3.19 -14.39
CA ASN A 14 2.20 -2.72 -15.75
C ASN A 14 1.15 -3.58 -16.46
N PHE A 15 0.16 -2.94 -17.08
CA PHE A 15 -0.87 -3.64 -17.85
C PHE A 15 -0.43 -3.81 -19.30
N LYS A 16 -0.76 -4.96 -19.90
CA LYS A 16 -0.44 -5.23 -21.31
C LYS A 16 -1.16 -4.28 -22.26
N GLU A 17 -2.38 -3.90 -21.88
CA GLU A 17 -3.21 -2.90 -22.56
C GLU A 17 -3.77 -1.96 -21.48
N PRO A 18 -4.06 -0.68 -21.79
CA PRO A 18 -4.67 0.21 -20.83
C PRO A 18 -5.99 -0.35 -20.28
N VAL A 19 -6.13 -0.35 -18.96
CA VAL A 19 -7.33 -0.86 -18.26
C VAL A 19 -8.04 0.25 -17.51
N GLU A 20 -9.36 0.16 -17.46
CA GLU A 20 -10.15 1.01 -16.58
C GLU A 20 -9.97 0.52 -15.13
N ILE A 21 -9.70 1.43 -14.19
CA ILE A 21 -9.56 1.12 -12.77
C ILE A 21 -10.61 1.91 -12.02
N ASN A 22 -11.42 1.23 -11.23
CA ASN A 22 -12.48 1.81 -10.42
C ASN A 22 -12.12 1.78 -8.94
N GLU A 23 -11.49 0.68 -8.51
CA GLU A 23 -11.16 0.44 -7.11
C GLU A 23 -9.82 -0.28 -7.00
N ILE A 24 -9.07 0.08 -5.97
CA ILE A 24 -7.83 -0.60 -5.60
C ILE A 24 -7.93 -0.99 -4.13
N ASP A 25 -7.81 -2.29 -3.87
CA ASP A 25 -7.82 -2.83 -2.51
C ASP A 25 -6.44 -3.41 -2.17
N LEU A 26 -5.91 -3.03 -1.01
CA LEU A 26 -4.72 -3.64 -0.42
C LEU A 26 -5.00 -4.08 1.00
N ARG A 27 -4.40 -5.20 1.39
CA ARG A 27 -4.56 -5.76 2.72
C ARG A 27 -3.21 -5.97 3.40
N PHE A 28 -3.06 -5.34 4.56
CA PHE A 28 -1.86 -5.43 5.40
C PHE A 28 -2.16 -6.19 6.69
N TYR A 29 -1.21 -7.04 7.08
CA TYR A 29 -1.27 -7.68 8.39
C TYR A 29 -0.57 -6.82 9.43
N ASN A 30 -1.15 -6.74 10.62
CA ASN A 30 -0.57 -6.02 11.76
C ASN A 30 -0.55 -6.95 12.96
N ALA A 31 0.63 -7.51 13.26
CA ALA A 31 0.85 -8.38 14.39
C ALA A 31 2.12 -7.93 15.13
N PRO A 32 2.00 -6.92 16.01
CA PRO A 32 3.13 -6.36 16.76
C PRO A 32 3.94 -7.41 17.54
N GLY A 33 3.28 -8.43 18.10
CA GLY A 33 3.96 -9.56 18.79
C GLY A 33 4.80 -10.45 17.88
N GLN A 34 4.69 -10.32 16.56
CA GLN A 34 5.50 -10.99 15.55
C GLN A 34 6.37 -9.98 14.76
N TRP A 35 6.46 -8.74 15.25
CA TRP A 35 7.21 -7.63 14.64
C TRP A 35 6.67 -7.22 13.27
N ILE A 36 5.43 -7.59 12.95
CA ILE A 36 4.76 -7.22 11.71
C ILE A 36 3.91 -5.99 12.01
N TYR A 37 4.22 -4.87 11.35
CA TYR A 37 3.47 -3.63 11.49
C TYR A 37 2.94 -3.21 10.13
N ALA A 38 1.65 -2.84 10.09
CA ALA A 38 1.08 -2.21 8.91
C ALA A 38 1.72 -0.83 8.68
N PRO A 39 1.81 -0.37 7.42
CA PRO A 39 2.36 0.96 7.12
C PRO A 39 1.47 2.07 7.69
N LYS A 40 2.07 3.25 7.92
CA LYS A 40 1.35 4.45 8.36
C LYS A 40 0.75 5.25 7.21
N GLU A 41 1.30 5.05 6.03
CA GLU A 41 0.85 5.69 4.80
C GLU A 41 1.13 4.80 3.59
N LEU A 42 0.42 5.07 2.51
CA LEU A 42 0.64 4.48 1.21
C LEU A 42 0.51 5.59 0.18
N LEU A 43 1.49 5.69 -0.71
CA LEU A 43 1.43 6.53 -1.90
C LEU A 43 1.11 5.64 -3.08
N PHE A 44 0.25 6.12 -3.97
CA PHE A 44 0.05 5.46 -5.25
C PHE A 44 0.20 6.46 -6.39
N TYR A 45 0.58 5.90 -7.53
CA TYR A 45 0.73 6.58 -8.80
C TYR A 45 0.07 5.74 -9.89
N SER A 46 -0.57 6.40 -10.85
CA SER A 46 -1.05 5.74 -12.07
C SER A 46 -0.79 6.65 -13.26
N ARG A 47 -0.23 6.08 -14.33
CA ARG A 47 -0.10 6.75 -15.61
C ARG A 47 -1.25 6.34 -16.51
N PHE A 48 -2.00 7.32 -16.99
CA PHE A 48 -3.07 7.11 -17.97
C PHE A 48 -2.53 6.98 -19.39
N GLU A 49 -3.34 6.39 -20.26
CA GLU A 49 -3.05 6.29 -21.69
C GLU A 49 -2.90 7.65 -22.39
N SER A 50 -3.49 8.70 -21.82
CA SER A 50 -3.30 10.09 -22.23
C SER A 50 -1.89 10.62 -21.92
N GLY A 51 -1.11 9.89 -21.11
CA GLY A 51 0.19 10.31 -20.57
C GLY A 51 0.08 11.06 -19.24
N GLU A 52 -1.12 11.41 -18.77
CA GLU A 52 -1.35 12.06 -17.47
C GLU A 52 -0.89 11.15 -16.32
N LEU A 53 -0.31 11.75 -15.29
CA LEU A 53 0.11 11.05 -14.07
C LEU A 53 -0.80 11.49 -12.92
N VAL A 54 -1.52 10.52 -12.35
CA VAL A 54 -2.25 10.70 -11.10
C VAL A 54 -1.37 10.22 -9.96
N ALA A 55 -1.32 11.00 -8.88
CA ALA A 55 -0.66 10.64 -7.64
C ALA A 55 -1.57 11.02 -6.47
N ASP A 56 -1.70 10.14 -5.50
CA ASP A 56 -2.45 10.43 -4.27
C ASP A 56 -1.91 9.57 -3.12
N LYS A 57 -2.20 10.01 -1.90
CA LYS A 57 -1.61 9.51 -0.67
C LYS A 57 -2.71 9.22 0.34
N LYS A 58 -2.64 8.05 0.96
CA LYS A 58 -3.53 7.67 2.06
C LYS A 58 -2.73 7.56 3.34
N MET A 59 -3.25 8.20 4.38
CA MET A 59 -2.81 7.98 5.76
C MET A 59 -3.69 6.91 6.39
N PHE A 60 -3.09 6.05 7.20
CA PHE A 60 -3.80 5.07 7.99
C PHE A 60 -4.00 5.59 9.42
N GLU A 61 -5.19 5.37 9.97
CA GLU A 61 -5.40 5.56 11.40
C GLU A 61 -4.63 4.48 12.14
N ASN A 62 -3.77 4.92 13.05
CA ASN A 62 -2.78 4.08 13.71
C ASN A 62 -3.45 3.29 14.85
N ASN A 63 -4.36 2.36 14.50
CA ASN A 63 -4.99 1.49 15.47
C ASN A 63 -4.19 0.18 15.57
N LEU A 64 -3.28 0.14 16.54
CA LEU A 64 -2.38 -1.00 16.78
C LEU A 64 -3.13 -2.29 17.17
N ASP A 65 -4.39 -2.18 17.57
CA ASP A 65 -5.21 -3.33 18.01
C ASP A 65 -5.84 -4.08 16.83
N ASN A 66 -5.89 -3.47 15.64
CA ASN A 66 -6.41 -4.13 14.45
C ASN A 66 -5.37 -5.10 13.91
N THR A 67 -5.69 -6.40 13.88
CA THR A 67 -4.83 -7.42 13.28
C THR A 67 -4.71 -7.27 11.76
N LEU A 68 -5.66 -6.55 11.17
CA LEU A 68 -5.78 -6.37 9.75
C LEU A 68 -6.08 -4.92 9.42
N LEU A 69 -5.36 -4.39 8.45
CA LEU A 69 -5.57 -3.05 7.92
C LEU A 69 -5.92 -3.17 6.44
N GLU A 70 -7.13 -2.74 6.10
CA GLU A 70 -7.62 -2.71 4.73
C GLU A 70 -7.48 -1.30 4.17
N PHE A 71 -6.99 -1.24 2.94
CA PHE A 71 -6.91 -0.04 2.13
C PHE A 71 -7.87 -0.24 0.97
N ASN A 72 -9.01 0.45 1.00
CA ASN A 72 -9.94 0.48 -0.12
C ASN A 72 -9.89 1.88 -0.72
N TYR A 73 -9.55 1.96 -2.00
CA TYR A 73 -9.33 3.22 -2.69
C TYR A 73 -10.21 3.33 -3.92
N GLU A 74 -11.17 4.25 -3.86
CA GLU A 74 -12.00 4.61 -5.01
C GLU A 74 -11.19 5.44 -6.01
N PHE A 75 -10.78 4.77 -7.09
CA PHE A 75 -10.07 5.37 -8.21
C PHE A 75 -11.02 6.19 -9.12
N GLY A 76 -12.32 5.87 -9.09
CA GLY A 76 -13.38 6.48 -9.89
C GLY A 76 -13.43 8.01 -9.87
N LYS A 77 -12.97 8.68 -8.79
CA LYS A 77 -12.87 10.15 -8.75
C LYS A 77 -11.91 10.74 -9.79
N TYR A 78 -10.92 9.95 -10.23
CA TYR A 78 -9.91 10.34 -11.23
C TYR A 78 -10.13 9.66 -12.58
N ASN A 79 -10.74 8.48 -12.59
CA ASN A 79 -11.14 7.79 -13.81
C ASN A 79 -12.38 8.46 -14.44
N LYS A 80 -12.17 9.62 -15.07
CA LYS A 80 -13.16 10.28 -15.94
C LYS A 80 -13.24 9.62 -17.32
N GLY A 81 -13.18 8.28 -17.37
CA GLY A 81 -13.10 7.49 -18.59
C GLY A 81 -11.68 7.31 -19.15
N PHE A 82 -10.65 7.55 -18.34
CA PHE A 82 -9.25 7.35 -18.74
C PHE A 82 -8.75 5.99 -18.27
N LYS A 83 -8.13 5.24 -19.18
CA LYS A 83 -7.53 3.94 -18.85
C LYS A 83 -6.10 4.09 -18.35
N SER A 84 -5.76 3.32 -17.33
CA SER A 84 -4.43 3.27 -16.72
C SER A 84 -3.52 2.29 -17.46
N GLN A 85 -2.29 2.69 -17.74
CA GLN A 85 -1.22 1.85 -18.30
C GLN A 85 -0.45 1.11 -17.20
N ASN A 86 -0.35 1.72 -16.02
CA ASN A 86 0.29 1.11 -14.87
C ASN A 86 -0.34 1.58 -13.56
N VAL A 87 0.01 0.89 -12.48
CA VAL A 87 -0.15 1.39 -11.12
C VAL A 87 1.16 1.14 -10.36
N LYS A 88 1.65 2.15 -9.66
CA LYS A 88 2.78 2.04 -8.75
C LYS A 88 2.34 2.37 -7.32
N PHE A 89 2.70 1.51 -6.38
CA PHE A 89 2.56 1.73 -4.95
C PHE A 89 3.93 1.97 -4.32
N VAL A 90 4.01 2.95 -3.44
CA VAL A 90 5.16 3.18 -2.56
C VAL A 90 4.64 3.12 -1.12
N ILE A 91 5.14 2.17 -0.36
CA ILE A 91 4.65 1.82 0.97
C ILE A 91 5.83 1.94 1.93
N PRO A 92 5.93 3.06 2.66
CA PRO A 92 6.97 3.25 3.64
C PRO A 92 6.94 2.18 4.73
N ASN A 93 8.10 1.68 5.14
CA ASN A 93 8.19 0.79 6.28
C ASN A 93 7.72 1.51 7.55
N TYR A 94 7.11 0.78 8.47
CA TYR A 94 6.68 1.35 9.76
C TYR A 94 7.84 2.02 10.53
N GLY A 95 9.06 1.50 10.32
CA GLY A 95 10.31 2.00 10.87
C GLY A 95 10.77 1.16 12.07
N ILE A 96 11.35 1.85 13.04
CA ILE A 96 11.82 1.23 14.29
C ILE A 96 10.62 0.93 15.19
N ILE A 97 10.57 -0.29 15.71
CA ILE A 97 9.55 -0.72 16.67
C ILE A 97 9.68 0.13 17.94
N PRO A 98 8.59 0.75 18.44
CA PRO A 98 8.65 1.66 19.58
C PRO A 98 9.02 0.91 20.87
N GLU A 99 9.51 1.67 21.85
CA GLU A 99 9.75 1.12 23.19
C GLU A 99 8.48 0.49 23.78
N ARG A 100 8.69 -0.50 24.67
CA ARG A 100 7.62 -1.28 25.33
C ARG A 100 6.86 -2.26 24.41
N HIS A 101 7.24 -2.37 23.14
CA HIS A 101 6.77 -3.43 22.26
C HIS A 101 7.81 -4.54 22.09
N GLN A 102 7.35 -5.74 21.77
CA GLN A 102 8.24 -6.85 21.46
C GLN A 102 9.08 -6.50 20.22
N GLY A 103 10.40 -6.65 20.32
CA GLY A 103 11.31 -6.26 19.25
C GLY A 103 11.68 -4.78 19.22
N ALA A 104 11.34 -4.00 20.25
CA ALA A 104 11.74 -2.60 20.40
C ALA A 104 13.20 -2.35 19.98
N GLY A 105 13.43 -1.29 19.21
CA GLY A 105 14.73 -0.95 18.65
C GLY A 105 15.10 -1.66 17.35
N ASN A 106 14.35 -2.68 16.93
CA ASN A 106 14.52 -3.32 15.62
C ASN A 106 13.62 -2.70 14.56
N LYS A 107 13.96 -2.91 13.29
CA LYS A 107 13.11 -2.59 12.14
C LYS A 107 11.91 -3.56 12.09
N ALA A 108 10.73 -3.02 11.85
CA ALA A 108 9.51 -3.81 11.66
C ALA A 108 9.47 -4.50 10.30
N TRP A 109 8.79 -5.64 10.24
CA TRP A 109 8.38 -6.29 9.01
C TRP A 109 7.12 -5.64 8.46
N THR A 110 7.07 -5.45 7.14
CA THR A 110 5.83 -5.11 6.43
C THR A 110 5.32 -6.35 5.70
N PHE A 111 4.04 -6.65 5.84
CA PHE A 111 3.39 -7.80 5.22
C PHE A 111 2.17 -7.37 4.41
N ILE A 112 2.14 -7.76 3.14
CA ILE A 112 1.03 -7.56 2.21
C ILE A 112 0.44 -8.92 1.85
N ASP A 113 -0.84 -9.10 2.16
CA ASP A 113 -1.59 -10.31 1.86
C ASP A 113 -1.95 -10.33 0.37
N GLU A 114 -2.76 -9.35 -0.04
CA GLU A 114 -3.32 -9.23 -1.39
C GLU A 114 -3.33 -7.77 -1.88
N ILE A 115 -3.24 -7.63 -3.20
CA ILE A 115 -3.47 -6.40 -3.96
C ILE A 115 -4.50 -6.74 -5.03
N ILE A 116 -5.67 -6.12 -4.97
CA ILE A 116 -6.77 -6.29 -5.91
C ILE A 116 -6.94 -4.98 -6.67
N ILE A 117 -6.94 -5.06 -8.00
CA ILE A 117 -7.25 -3.93 -8.88
C ILE A 117 -8.51 -4.31 -9.64
N LYS A 118 -9.56 -3.49 -9.51
CA LYS A 118 -10.88 -3.71 -10.12
C LYS A 118 -11.20 -2.63 -11.14
#